data_AF-A0A1G4Z660-F1
#
_entry.id   AF-A0A1G4Z660-F1
#
_cell.length_a   1.000
_cell.length_b   1.000
_cell.length_c   1.000
_cell.angle_alpha   90.00
_cell.angle_beta   90.00
_cell.angle_gamma   90.00
#
_symmetry.space_group_name_H-M   'P 1'
#
loop_
_entity.id
_entity.type
_entity.pdbx_description
1 polymer ?
#
loop_
_entity_poly.entity_id
_entity_poly.type
_entity_poly.pdbx_seq_one_letter_code
_entity_poly.pdbx_strand_id
1 'polypeptide(L)'
;MLIDWFTVIAQIVNFLILVWLLKRFLYQPILRALDAREKRIAAELAAADAKKREAEKERDEFRQKNDEFEQQRLVLLGRASAEAHAERQRLITAARTDAGELRAQWEEALKREYEDLRAALSRRIGAEVFAITRKVLADLADTTLEAHMADAFIERLRALSPEEKANLVSITRLSAAASPATPATPATPAAAETAGILIRSAFDLPATQQNAIKAAIKEILDTRIPVRFETRPDLISGIELIANGHKVTWNIAGYLASLEEEIGKLLKSPGEPEPEAGLEPEPELEAEPETETSVKEKNRDKKKLNTPDIPNLKSSEHIR
;
A
#
# COMPACT_ATOMS: atom_id res chain seq x y z
N MET A 1 24.20 136.71 -12.42
CA MET A 1 24.03 135.54 -11.55
C MET A 1 25.21 134.62 -11.80
N LEU A 2 26.21 134.64 -10.90
CA LEU A 2 27.40 133.82 -10.99
C LEU A 2 27.08 132.49 -10.31
N ILE A 3 27.10 131.41 -11.08
CA ILE A 3 27.04 130.07 -10.50
C ILE A 3 28.38 129.86 -9.80
N ASP A 4 28.37 129.79 -8.47
CA ASP A 4 29.55 129.45 -7.68
C ASP A 4 29.93 127.99 -7.97
N TRP A 5 30.80 127.79 -8.96
CA TRP A 5 31.26 126.46 -9.38
C TRP A 5 31.90 125.66 -8.22
N PHE A 6 32.44 126.37 -7.22
CA PHE A 6 32.97 125.78 -6.00
C PHE A 6 31.87 125.16 -5.11
N THR A 7 30.71 125.80 -4.95
CA THR A 7 29.60 125.23 -4.17
C THR A 7 28.95 124.06 -4.89
N VAL A 8 28.89 124.10 -6.23
CA VAL A 8 28.44 122.97 -7.05
C VAL A 8 29.38 121.76 -6.90
N ILE A 9 30.70 121.96 -6.97
CA ILE A 9 31.67 120.87 -6.75
C ILE A 9 31.58 120.34 -5.31
N ALA A 10 31.47 121.21 -4.30
CA ALA A 10 31.33 120.79 -2.91
C ALA A 10 30.03 120.01 -2.66
N GLN A 11 28.91 120.39 -3.28
CA GLN A 11 27.64 119.64 -3.24
C GLN A 11 27.75 118.29 -3.96
N ILE A 12 28.43 118.23 -5.10
CA ILE A 12 28.69 116.96 -5.81
C ILE A 12 29.53 116.03 -4.93
N VAL A 13 30.58 116.54 -4.27
CA VAL A 13 31.41 115.75 -3.36
C VAL A 13 30.58 115.26 -2.16
N ASN A 14 29.77 116.12 -1.55
CA ASN A 14 28.88 115.73 -0.45
C ASN A 14 27.85 114.66 -0.88
N PHE A 15 27.27 114.81 -2.07
CA PHE A 15 26.36 113.83 -2.65
C PHE A 15 27.07 112.49 -2.94
N LEU A 16 28.29 112.51 -3.49
CA LEU A 16 29.09 111.30 -3.71
C LEU A 16 29.42 110.59 -2.40
N ILE A 17 29.79 111.33 -1.35
CA ILE A 17 30.05 110.76 -0.02
C ILE A 17 28.77 110.10 0.51
N LEU A 18 27.61 110.75 0.38
CA LEU A 18 26.33 110.20 0.80
C LEU A 18 25.97 108.92 0.04
N VAL A 19 26.09 108.93 -1.29
CA VAL A 19 25.84 107.75 -2.14
C VAL A 19 26.79 106.61 -1.80
N TRP A 20 28.06 106.92 -1.55
CA TRP A 20 29.04 105.92 -1.13
C TRP A 20 28.69 105.31 0.22
N LEU A 21 28.28 106.13 1.19
CA LEU A 21 27.84 105.68 2.51
C LEU A 21 26.58 104.80 2.40
N LEU A 22 25.59 105.20 1.60
CA LEU A 22 24.35 104.45 1.35
C LEU A 22 24.63 103.11 0.66
N LYS A 23 25.52 103.11 -0.34
CA LYS A 23 25.94 101.90 -1.05
C LYS A 23 26.61 100.90 -0.10
N ARG A 24 27.49 101.39 0.78
CA ARG A 24 28.26 100.55 1.71
C ARG A 24 27.43 100.09 2.91
N PHE A 25 26.62 100.97 3.48
CA PHE A 25 25.95 100.75 4.77
C PHE A 25 24.51 100.22 4.65
N LEU A 26 23.82 100.48 3.54
CA LEU A 26 22.41 100.07 3.37
C LEU A 26 22.24 99.06 2.22
N TYR A 27 22.76 99.37 1.04
CA TYR A 27 22.53 98.55 -0.15
C TYR A 27 23.23 97.17 -0.07
N GLN A 28 24.52 97.16 0.28
CA GLN A 28 25.29 95.92 0.45
C GLN A 28 24.68 94.96 1.49
N PRO A 29 24.37 95.37 2.74
CA PRO A 29 23.79 94.46 3.72
C PRO A 29 22.37 94.00 3.36
N ILE A 30 21.53 94.84 2.73
CA ILE A 30 20.19 94.44 2.28
C ILE A 30 20.27 93.40 1.16
N LEU A 31 21.09 93.63 0.13
CA LEU A 31 21.31 92.66 -0.95
C LEU A 31 21.85 91.33 -0.40
N ARG A 32 22.83 91.37 0.51
CA ARG A 32 23.33 90.15 1.15
C ARG A 32 22.26 89.42 1.95
N ALA A 33 21.36 90.13 2.62
CA ALA A 33 20.26 89.52 3.37
C ALA A 33 19.21 88.90 2.42
N LEU A 34 18.94 89.53 1.28
CA LEU A 34 18.06 89.00 0.25
C LEU A 34 18.65 87.75 -0.41
N ASP A 35 19.92 87.80 -0.84
CA ASP A 35 20.65 86.65 -1.38
C ASP A 35 20.72 85.49 -0.38
N ALA A 36 20.92 85.79 0.91
CA ALA A 36 20.94 84.78 1.97
C ALA A 36 19.58 84.11 2.15
N ARG A 37 18.47 84.88 2.04
CA ARG A 37 17.11 84.32 2.07
C ARG A 37 16.81 83.50 0.82
N GLU A 38 17.14 84.00 -0.36
CA GLU A 38 16.96 83.29 -1.62
C GLU A 38 17.71 81.95 -1.61
N LYS A 39 18.97 81.95 -1.17
CA LYS A 39 19.77 80.72 -1.02
C LYS A 39 19.18 79.75 0.01
N ARG A 40 18.65 80.24 1.15
CA ARG A 40 17.98 79.37 2.13
C ARG A 40 16.73 78.72 1.56
N ILE A 41 15.86 79.51 0.93
CA ILE A 41 14.62 79.00 0.33
C ILE A 41 14.96 78.00 -0.78
N ALA A 42 15.91 78.32 -1.66
CA ALA A 42 16.37 77.41 -2.71
C ALA A 42 16.95 76.11 -2.13
N ALA A 43 17.74 76.19 -1.05
CA ALA A 43 18.29 75.02 -0.38
C ALA A 43 17.20 74.17 0.30
N GLU A 44 16.23 74.80 0.97
CA GLU A 44 15.09 74.11 1.59
C GLU A 44 14.20 73.43 0.54
N LEU A 45 13.90 74.10 -0.57
CA LEU A 45 13.14 73.51 -1.68
C LEU A 45 13.90 72.32 -2.30
N ALA A 46 15.21 72.50 -2.54
CA ALA A 46 16.04 71.43 -3.08
C ALA A 46 16.14 70.22 -2.13
N ALA A 47 16.23 70.47 -0.82
CA ALA A 47 16.24 69.40 0.19
C ALA A 47 14.88 68.68 0.27
N ALA A 48 13.77 69.42 0.19
CA ALA A 48 12.42 68.85 0.14
C ALA A 48 12.21 67.99 -1.11
N ASP A 49 12.63 68.47 -2.28
CA ASP A 49 12.57 67.73 -3.54
C ASP A 49 13.46 66.49 -3.51
N ALA A 50 14.68 66.60 -2.98
CA ALA A 50 15.57 65.45 -2.82
C ALA A 50 14.95 64.39 -1.92
N LYS A 51 14.42 64.79 -0.76
CA LYS A 51 13.75 63.90 0.19
C LYS A 51 12.51 63.25 -0.41
N LYS A 52 11.72 63.99 -1.20
CA LYS A 52 10.55 63.45 -1.90
C LYS A 52 10.96 62.40 -2.94
N ARG A 53 11.99 62.67 -3.73
CA ARG A 53 12.52 61.69 -4.72
C ARG A 53 13.10 60.45 -4.05
N GLU A 54 13.78 60.59 -2.92
CA GLU A 54 14.31 59.47 -2.13
C GLU A 54 13.16 58.61 -1.58
N ALA A 55 12.14 59.23 -0.98
CA ALA A 55 10.95 58.52 -0.50
C ALA A 55 10.17 57.83 -1.64
N GLU A 56 10.07 58.44 -2.82
CA GLU A 56 9.46 57.81 -4.00
C GLU A 56 10.26 56.59 -4.47
N LYS A 57 11.60 56.69 -4.52
CA LYS A 57 12.48 55.55 -4.86
C LYS A 57 12.35 54.41 -3.85
N GLU A 58 12.44 54.70 -2.55
CA GLU A 58 12.30 53.68 -1.50
C GLU A 58 10.92 53.00 -1.56
N ARG A 59 9.86 53.77 -1.81
CA ARG A 59 8.51 53.22 -1.98
C ARG A 59 8.44 52.27 -3.17
N ASP A 60 9.02 52.64 -4.30
CA ASP A 60 8.97 51.83 -5.52
C ASP A 60 9.84 50.57 -5.38
N GLU A 61 11.00 50.66 -4.72
CA GLU A 61 11.81 49.49 -4.35
C GLU A 61 11.07 48.57 -3.39
N PHE A 62 10.37 49.12 -2.39
CA PHE A 62 9.59 48.32 -1.45
C PHE A 62 8.43 47.61 -2.13
N ARG A 63 7.75 48.29 -3.06
CA ARG A 63 6.69 47.68 -3.89
C ARG A 63 7.24 46.52 -4.72
N GLN A 64 8.36 46.74 -5.41
CA GLN A 64 8.99 45.70 -6.22
C GLN A 64 9.38 44.47 -5.37
N LYS A 65 10.01 44.69 -4.21
CA LYS A 65 10.35 43.59 -3.28
C LYS A 65 9.10 42.86 -2.78
N ASN A 66 8.02 43.58 -2.50
CA ASN A 66 6.79 42.97 -2.03
C ASN A 66 6.13 42.13 -3.13
N ASP A 67 6.15 42.58 -4.38
CA ASP A 67 5.66 41.81 -5.52
C ASP A 67 6.52 40.56 -5.77
N GLU A 68 7.85 40.68 -5.66
CA GLU A 68 8.77 39.54 -5.73
C GLU A 68 8.53 38.53 -4.60
N PHE A 69 8.32 39.00 -3.36
CA PHE A 69 7.99 38.13 -2.23
C PHE A 69 6.65 37.41 -2.43
N GLU A 70 5.63 38.11 -2.95
CA GLU A 70 4.34 37.49 -3.21
C GLU A 70 4.45 36.41 -4.30
N GLN A 71 5.21 36.66 -5.37
CA GLN A 71 5.50 35.64 -6.39
C GLN A 71 6.23 34.44 -5.80
N GLN A 72 7.27 34.65 -4.99
CA GLN A 72 7.99 33.57 -4.32
C GLN A 72 7.09 32.77 -3.38
N ARG A 73 6.20 33.46 -2.63
CA ARG A 73 5.22 32.84 -1.73
C ARG A 73 4.27 31.94 -2.51
N LEU A 74 3.74 32.41 -3.64
CA LEU A 74 2.85 31.63 -4.49
C LEU A 74 3.56 30.40 -5.09
N VAL A 75 4.81 30.55 -5.53
CA VAL A 75 5.61 29.42 -6.05
C VAL A 75 5.87 28.39 -4.94
N LEU A 76 6.25 28.84 -3.74
CA LEU A 76 6.52 27.95 -2.61
C LEU A 76 5.26 27.21 -2.17
N LEU A 77 4.11 27.90 -2.07
CA LEU A 77 2.83 27.29 -1.74
C LEU A 77 2.37 26.31 -2.82
N GLY A 78 2.55 26.65 -4.09
CA GLY A 78 2.25 25.75 -5.21
C GLY A 78 3.09 24.47 -5.14
N ARG A 79 4.39 24.61 -4.87
CA ARG A 79 5.30 23.46 -4.70
C ARG A 79 4.93 22.61 -3.49
N ALA A 80 4.68 23.23 -2.35
CA ALA A 80 4.28 22.52 -1.13
C ALA A 80 2.95 21.77 -1.32
N SER A 81 1.99 22.38 -2.01
CA SER A 81 0.72 21.74 -2.37
C SER A 81 0.95 20.54 -3.30
N ALA A 82 1.72 20.71 -4.37
CA ALA A 82 2.03 19.63 -5.31
C ALA A 82 2.74 18.45 -4.62
N GLU A 83 3.70 18.74 -3.74
CA GLU A 83 4.41 17.73 -2.95
C GLU A 83 3.48 17.01 -1.97
N ALA A 84 2.60 17.74 -1.28
CA ALA A 84 1.60 17.15 -0.40
C ALA A 84 0.62 16.25 -1.17
N HIS A 85 0.18 16.65 -2.36
CA HIS A 85 -0.68 15.83 -3.23
C HIS A 85 0.05 14.57 -3.72
N ALA A 86 1.32 14.69 -4.13
CA ALA A 86 2.13 13.55 -4.55
C ALA A 86 2.33 12.56 -3.40
N GLU A 87 2.65 13.04 -2.20
CA GLU A 87 2.84 12.18 -1.03
C GLU A 87 1.52 11.55 -0.58
N ARG A 88 0.41 12.28 -0.60
CA ARG A 88 -0.93 11.71 -0.36
C ARG A 88 -1.23 10.58 -1.33
N GLN A 89 -0.99 10.77 -2.63
CA GLN A 89 -1.24 9.75 -3.63
C GLN A 89 -0.34 8.52 -3.41
N ARG A 90 0.93 8.74 -3.03
CA ARG A 90 1.87 7.68 -2.68
C ARG A 90 1.38 6.87 -1.48
N LEU A 91 0.94 7.53 -0.41
CA LEU A 91 0.42 6.88 0.79
C LEU A 91 -0.87 6.09 0.52
N ILE A 92 -1.79 6.64 -0.28
CA ILE A 92 -3.02 5.93 -0.70
C ILE A 92 -2.66 4.68 -1.53
N THR A 93 -1.71 4.81 -2.46
CA THR A 93 -1.27 3.69 -3.30
C THR A 93 -0.61 2.60 -2.45
N ALA A 94 0.29 2.98 -1.53
CA ALA A 94 0.91 2.05 -0.59
C ALA A 94 -0.14 1.33 0.26
N ALA A 95 -1.08 2.07 0.86
CA ALA A 95 -2.16 1.48 1.66
C ALA A 95 -3.04 0.51 0.85
N ARG A 96 -3.30 0.79 -0.44
CA ARG A 96 -4.03 -0.11 -1.33
C ARG A 96 -3.23 -1.39 -1.61
N THR A 97 -1.93 -1.28 -1.85
CA THR A 97 -1.04 -2.43 -2.05
C THR A 97 -0.99 -3.28 -0.79
N ASP A 98 -0.74 -2.69 0.38
CA ASP A 98 -0.67 -3.40 1.66
C ASP A 98 -2.00 -4.11 1.97
N ALA A 99 -3.14 -3.44 1.73
CA ALA A 99 -4.46 -4.05 1.88
C ALA A 99 -4.69 -5.21 0.89
N GLY A 100 -4.18 -5.09 -0.34
CA GLY A 100 -4.23 -6.16 -1.33
C GLY A 100 -3.40 -7.37 -0.93
N GLU A 101 -2.18 -7.15 -0.44
CA GLU A 101 -1.29 -8.20 0.06
C GLU A 101 -1.89 -8.90 1.28
N LEU A 102 -2.46 -8.15 2.24
CA LEU A 102 -3.10 -8.72 3.42
C LEU A 102 -4.32 -9.57 3.03
N ARG A 103 -5.14 -9.11 2.07
CA ARG A 103 -6.26 -9.91 1.55
C ARG A 103 -5.78 -11.20 0.91
N ALA A 104 -4.76 -11.15 0.07
CA ALA A 104 -4.20 -12.35 -0.57
C ALA A 104 -3.64 -13.34 0.48
N GLN A 105 -2.98 -12.83 1.51
CA GLN A 105 -2.49 -13.66 2.63
C GLN A 105 -3.64 -14.30 3.42
N TRP A 106 -4.71 -13.55 3.67
CA TRP A 106 -5.91 -14.07 4.35
C TRP A 106 -6.64 -15.10 3.51
N GLU A 107 -6.80 -14.90 2.20
CA GLU A 107 -7.41 -15.89 1.30
C GLU A 107 -6.62 -17.19 1.29
N GLU A 108 -5.28 -17.11 1.21
CA GLU A 108 -4.41 -18.28 1.27
C GLU A 108 -4.46 -18.96 2.64
N ALA A 109 -4.51 -18.19 3.74
CA ALA A 109 -4.67 -18.74 5.09
C ALA A 109 -6.03 -19.44 5.26
N LEU A 110 -7.12 -18.84 4.83
CA LEU A 110 -8.46 -19.43 4.85
C LEU A 110 -8.53 -20.70 4.02
N LYS A 111 -7.90 -20.73 2.84
CA LYS A 111 -7.83 -21.92 2.02
C LYS A 111 -7.11 -23.06 2.73
N ARG A 112 -5.97 -22.79 3.39
CA ARG A 112 -5.24 -23.78 4.18
C ARG A 112 -6.06 -24.27 5.37
N GLU A 113 -6.68 -23.36 6.12
CA GLU A 113 -7.56 -23.73 7.24
C GLU A 113 -8.73 -24.60 6.78
N TYR A 114 -9.32 -24.30 5.62
CA TYR A 114 -10.37 -25.12 5.03
C TYR A 114 -9.87 -26.52 4.63
N GLU A 115 -8.70 -26.61 3.99
CA GLU A 115 -8.08 -27.90 3.62
C GLU A 115 -7.73 -28.72 4.87
N ASP A 116 -7.20 -28.09 5.92
CA ASP A 116 -6.86 -28.73 7.18
C ASP A 116 -8.12 -29.23 7.92
N LEU A 117 -9.16 -28.40 7.98
CA LEU A 117 -10.45 -28.78 8.57
C LEU A 117 -11.07 -29.94 7.80
N ARG A 118 -11.06 -29.87 6.47
CA ARG A 118 -11.57 -30.93 5.59
C ARG A 118 -10.83 -32.25 5.84
N ALA A 119 -9.50 -32.23 5.88
CA ALA A 119 -8.69 -33.41 6.16
C ALA A 119 -8.93 -33.96 7.58
N ALA A 120 -9.08 -33.09 8.58
CA ALA A 120 -9.39 -33.50 9.95
C ALA A 120 -10.78 -34.14 10.05
N LEU A 121 -11.78 -33.56 9.37
CA LEU A 121 -13.14 -34.08 9.35
C LEU A 121 -13.20 -35.45 8.65
N SER A 122 -12.57 -35.59 7.47
CA SER A 122 -12.52 -36.88 6.75
C SER A 122 -11.88 -37.98 7.57
N ARG A 123 -10.78 -37.68 8.27
CA ARG A 123 -10.14 -38.63 9.20
C ARG A 123 -11.09 -39.04 10.33
N ARG A 124 -11.78 -38.08 10.93
CA ARG A 124 -12.71 -38.36 12.05
C ARG A 124 -13.91 -39.18 11.60
N ILE A 125 -14.54 -38.80 10.49
CA ILE A 125 -15.67 -39.53 9.91
C ILE A 125 -15.24 -40.94 9.54
N GLY A 126 -14.06 -41.10 8.91
CA GLY A 126 -13.51 -42.41 8.59
C GLY A 126 -13.35 -43.31 9.82
N ALA A 127 -12.81 -42.78 10.91
CA ALA A 127 -12.67 -43.51 12.16
C ALA A 127 -14.02 -43.92 12.77
N GLU A 128 -15.01 -43.02 12.79
CA GLU A 128 -16.34 -43.29 13.34
C GLU A 128 -17.13 -44.30 12.51
N VAL A 129 -17.16 -44.14 11.18
CA VAL A 129 -17.82 -45.10 10.28
C VAL A 129 -17.20 -46.48 10.46
N PHE A 130 -15.87 -46.56 10.49
CA PHE A 130 -15.17 -47.81 10.70
C PHE A 130 -15.49 -48.45 12.05
N ALA A 131 -15.54 -47.67 13.13
CA ALA A 131 -15.92 -48.15 14.46
C ALA A 131 -17.36 -48.68 14.50
N ILE A 132 -18.30 -47.97 13.87
CA ILE A 132 -19.70 -48.41 13.75
C ILE A 132 -19.79 -49.70 12.94
N THR A 133 -19.16 -49.78 11.77
CA THR A 133 -19.16 -50.98 10.92
C THR A 133 -18.55 -52.18 11.65
N ARG A 134 -17.42 -51.99 12.34
CA ARG A 134 -16.81 -53.05 13.16
C ARG A 134 -17.78 -53.56 14.22
N LYS A 135 -18.47 -52.68 14.93
CA LYS A 135 -19.45 -53.05 15.96
C LYS A 135 -20.64 -53.80 15.37
N VAL A 136 -21.22 -53.29 14.28
CA VAL A 136 -22.36 -53.91 13.60
C VAL A 136 -22.00 -55.30 13.08
N LEU A 137 -20.82 -55.47 12.49
CA LEU A 137 -20.39 -56.76 11.95
C LEU A 137 -20.13 -57.80 13.05
N ALA A 138 -19.57 -57.37 14.18
CA ALA A 138 -19.41 -58.21 15.36
C ALA A 138 -20.78 -58.63 15.92
N ASP A 139 -21.70 -57.67 16.09
CA ASP A 139 -23.02 -57.91 16.69
C ASP A 139 -23.94 -58.79 15.80
N LEU A 140 -23.89 -58.63 14.47
CA LEU A 140 -24.80 -59.31 13.54
C LEU A 140 -24.25 -60.58 12.90
N ALA A 141 -22.94 -60.66 12.68
CA ALA A 141 -22.32 -61.74 11.91
C ALA A 141 -21.25 -62.53 12.68
N ASP A 142 -20.95 -62.17 13.94
CA ASP A 142 -19.87 -62.77 14.74
C ASP A 142 -18.54 -62.86 13.97
N THR A 143 -18.30 -61.88 13.10
CA THR A 143 -17.10 -61.81 12.26
C THR A 143 -16.40 -60.47 12.43
N THR A 144 -15.11 -60.44 12.08
CA THR A 144 -14.29 -59.24 12.15
C THR A 144 -14.22 -58.57 10.78
N LEU A 145 -14.28 -57.24 10.78
CA LEU A 145 -14.16 -56.43 9.57
C LEU A 145 -12.74 -56.56 8.99
N GLU A 146 -11.77 -56.71 9.88
CA GLU A 146 -10.36 -56.95 9.61
C GLU A 146 -10.14 -58.20 8.75
N ALA A 147 -10.85 -59.31 9.04
CA ALA A 147 -10.76 -60.52 8.25
C ALA A 147 -11.29 -60.34 6.82
N HIS A 148 -12.48 -59.76 6.69
CA HIS A 148 -13.07 -59.50 5.38
C HIS A 148 -12.24 -58.52 4.55
N MET A 149 -11.61 -57.52 5.19
CA MET A 149 -10.68 -56.62 4.52
C MET A 149 -9.41 -57.32 4.02
N ALA A 150 -8.85 -58.24 4.80
CA ALA A 150 -7.70 -59.04 4.37
C ALA A 150 -8.05 -59.93 3.17
N ASP A 151 -9.23 -60.56 3.18
CA ASP A 151 -9.71 -61.39 2.08
C ASP A 151 -9.95 -60.57 0.81
N ALA A 152 -10.64 -59.43 0.92
CA ALA A 152 -10.86 -58.51 -0.19
C ALA A 152 -9.55 -57.97 -0.78
N PHE A 153 -8.55 -57.72 0.07
CA PHE A 153 -7.21 -57.33 -0.38
C PHE A 153 -6.53 -58.44 -1.19
N ILE A 154 -6.62 -59.70 -0.72
CA ILE A 154 -6.06 -60.86 -1.43
C ILE A 154 -6.73 -61.06 -2.79
N GLU A 155 -8.06 -60.99 -2.85
CA GLU A 155 -8.80 -61.10 -4.11
C GLU A 155 -8.40 -60.00 -5.10
N ARG A 156 -8.30 -58.76 -4.64
CA ARG A 156 -7.91 -57.64 -5.50
C ARG A 156 -6.46 -57.73 -5.97
N LEU A 157 -5.56 -58.23 -5.12
CA LEU A 157 -4.18 -58.50 -5.52
C LEU A 157 -4.15 -59.51 -6.67
N ARG A 158 -4.96 -60.58 -6.60
CA ARG A 158 -5.11 -61.57 -7.68
C ARG A 158 -5.74 -60.97 -8.94
N ALA A 159 -6.67 -60.04 -8.78
CA ALA A 159 -7.38 -59.37 -9.88
C ALA A 159 -6.59 -58.22 -10.56
N LEU A 160 -5.37 -57.91 -10.11
CA LEU A 160 -4.53 -56.89 -10.77
C LEU A 160 -4.32 -57.20 -12.26
N SER A 161 -4.29 -56.15 -13.08
CA SER A 161 -4.06 -56.28 -14.52
C SER A 161 -2.67 -56.84 -14.83
N PRO A 162 -2.46 -57.46 -16.01
CA PRO A 162 -1.14 -57.97 -16.41
C PRO A 162 -0.05 -56.88 -16.41
N GLU A 163 -0.40 -55.63 -16.75
CA GLU A 163 0.52 -54.49 -16.76
C GLU A 163 0.92 -54.06 -15.34
N GLU A 164 -0.04 -53.98 -14.42
CA GLU A 164 0.23 -53.67 -13.00
C GLU A 164 1.07 -54.77 -12.33
N LYS A 165 0.77 -56.05 -12.65
CA LYS A 165 1.56 -57.20 -12.20
C LYS A 165 2.99 -57.13 -12.73
N ALA A 166 3.17 -56.82 -14.03
CA ALA A 166 4.50 -56.69 -14.63
C ALA A 166 5.30 -55.54 -14.01
N ASN A 167 4.65 -54.41 -13.71
CA ASN A 167 5.27 -53.28 -13.01
C ASN A 167 5.69 -53.64 -11.58
N LEU A 168 4.83 -54.32 -10.81
CA LEU A 168 5.20 -54.78 -9.47
C LEU A 168 6.34 -55.81 -9.48
N VAL A 169 6.35 -56.72 -10.46
CA VAL A 169 7.42 -57.70 -10.64
C VAL A 169 8.74 -57.05 -11.06
N SER A 170 8.73 -56.04 -11.94
CA SER A 170 9.95 -55.35 -12.37
C SER A 170 10.59 -54.57 -11.23
N ILE A 171 9.79 -53.85 -10.44
CA ILE A 171 10.23 -53.10 -9.26
C ILE A 171 10.85 -54.03 -8.20
N THR A 172 10.25 -55.20 -8.00
CA THR A 172 10.75 -56.17 -7.01
C THR A 172 12.00 -56.93 -7.50
N ARG A 173 12.13 -57.22 -8.80
CA ARG A 173 13.33 -57.86 -9.39
C ARG A 173 14.55 -56.94 -9.46
N LEU A 174 14.38 -55.65 -9.76
CA LEU A 174 15.49 -54.68 -9.81
C LEU A 174 16.27 -54.62 -8.48
N SER A 175 15.56 -54.87 -7.38
CA SER A 175 16.06 -54.84 -6.02
C SER A 175 16.75 -56.15 -5.60
N ALA A 176 16.29 -57.31 -6.08
CA ALA A 176 16.95 -58.59 -5.86
C ALA A 176 18.31 -58.68 -6.57
N ALA A 177 18.48 -58.00 -7.71
CA ALA A 177 19.73 -57.95 -8.46
C ALA A 177 20.75 -56.94 -7.93
N ALA A 178 20.33 -55.96 -7.10
CA ALA A 178 21.20 -54.93 -6.53
C ALA A 178 21.95 -55.38 -5.26
N SER A 179 21.81 -56.64 -4.84
CA SER A 179 22.54 -57.20 -3.70
C SER A 179 23.62 -58.19 -4.18
N PRO A 180 24.89 -57.78 -4.34
CA PRO A 180 25.97 -58.74 -4.42
C PRO A 180 26.20 -59.29 -3.01
N ALA A 181 26.00 -60.60 -2.87
CA ALA A 181 26.41 -61.36 -1.70
C ALA A 181 27.92 -61.17 -1.47
N THR A 182 28.29 -60.43 -0.44
CA THR A 182 29.63 -60.50 0.16
C THR A 182 29.47 -60.95 1.61
N PRO A 183 30.04 -62.09 2.02
CA PRO A 183 30.05 -62.47 3.42
C PRO A 183 31.24 -61.78 4.10
N ALA A 184 30.98 -60.96 5.13
CA ALA A 184 31.75 -60.94 6.39
C ALA A 184 31.49 -59.65 7.19
N THR A 185 30.99 -59.85 8.42
CA THR A 185 31.39 -59.21 9.70
C THR A 185 30.15 -58.86 10.54
N PRO A 186 30.04 -59.32 11.80
CA PRO A 186 28.90 -59.04 12.65
C PRO A 186 29.11 -57.68 13.36
N ALA A 187 28.35 -56.66 12.96
CA ALA A 187 28.22 -55.44 13.74
C ALA A 187 26.79 -54.88 13.62
N THR A 188 26.11 -54.84 14.77
CA THR A 188 24.96 -53.96 15.11
C THR A 188 23.62 -54.16 14.37
N PRO A 189 22.51 -54.51 15.07
CA PRO A 189 21.24 -54.87 14.46
C PRO A 189 20.31 -53.66 14.25
N ALA A 190 20.75 -52.61 13.54
CA ALA A 190 19.94 -51.38 13.40
C ALA A 190 19.81 -50.80 11.98
N ALA A 191 20.46 -51.35 10.95
CA ALA A 191 20.30 -50.85 9.58
C ALA A 191 20.48 -51.96 8.55
N ALA A 192 19.57 -52.93 8.57
CA ALA A 192 19.32 -53.80 7.42
C ALA A 192 17.99 -53.34 6.79
N GLU A 193 18.05 -52.24 6.03
CA GLU A 193 17.03 -51.92 5.02
C GLU A 193 17.17 -52.92 3.88
N THR A 194 16.77 -54.16 4.17
CA THR A 194 16.76 -55.25 3.21
C THR A 194 15.61 -55.01 2.24
N ALA A 195 15.93 -54.88 0.96
CA ALA A 195 15.05 -55.09 -0.18
C ALA A 195 13.92 -56.08 0.15
N GLY A 196 12.74 -55.57 0.45
CA GLY A 196 11.65 -56.31 1.07
C GLY A 196 10.31 -55.67 0.77
N ILE A 197 9.26 -56.49 0.64
CA ILE A 197 7.90 -55.99 0.51
C ILE A 197 7.41 -55.65 1.92
N LEU A 198 6.97 -54.40 2.13
CA LEU A 198 6.44 -53.95 3.40
C LEU A 198 4.92 -53.83 3.30
N ILE A 199 4.21 -54.55 4.16
CA ILE A 199 2.77 -54.45 4.31
C ILE A 199 2.47 -53.62 5.54
N ARG A 200 1.81 -52.48 5.36
CA ARG A 200 1.31 -51.65 6.45
C ARG A 200 -0.17 -51.87 6.63
N SER A 201 -0.60 -52.12 7.85
CA SER A 201 -2.00 -52.28 8.20
C SER A 201 -2.39 -51.29 9.28
N ALA A 202 -3.61 -50.77 9.20
CA ALA A 202 -4.19 -49.92 10.25
C ALA A 202 -4.47 -50.69 11.55
N PHE A 203 -4.53 -52.01 11.47
CA PHE A 203 -4.86 -52.92 12.56
C PHE A 203 -3.87 -54.08 12.63
N ASP A 204 -3.80 -54.75 13.77
CA ASP A 204 -3.00 -55.96 13.91
C ASP A 204 -3.60 -57.10 13.06
N LEU A 205 -2.79 -57.68 12.19
CA LEU A 205 -3.20 -58.77 11.31
C LEU A 205 -2.87 -60.10 11.99
N PRO A 206 -3.87 -60.95 12.31
CA PRO A 206 -3.64 -62.28 12.85
C PRO A 206 -2.70 -63.11 11.97
N ALA A 207 -1.95 -64.03 12.57
CA ALA A 207 -0.96 -64.86 11.87
C ALA A 207 -1.56 -65.63 10.67
N THR A 208 -2.83 -66.02 10.74
CA THR A 208 -3.56 -66.67 9.64
C THR A 208 -3.65 -65.76 8.42
N GLN A 209 -4.03 -64.50 8.61
CA GLN A 209 -4.16 -63.50 7.54
C GLN A 209 -2.79 -63.07 7.01
N GLN A 210 -1.79 -62.89 7.89
CA GLN A 210 -0.42 -62.60 7.44
C GLN A 210 0.11 -63.71 6.52
N ASN A 211 -0.15 -64.97 6.86
CA ASN A 211 0.26 -66.12 6.04
C ASN A 211 -0.50 -66.19 4.72
N ALA A 212 -1.82 -65.91 4.72
CA ALA A 212 -2.63 -65.86 3.50
C ALA A 212 -2.13 -64.76 2.54
N ILE A 213 -1.85 -63.56 3.07
CA ILE A 213 -1.30 -62.45 2.28
C ILE A 213 0.10 -62.78 1.75
N LYS A 214 0.98 -63.37 2.57
CA LYS A 214 2.31 -63.84 2.12
C LYS A 214 2.19 -64.85 0.97
N ALA A 215 1.24 -65.79 1.06
CA ALA A 215 1.00 -66.79 0.02
C ALA A 215 0.52 -66.15 -1.29
N ALA A 216 -0.44 -65.22 -1.22
CA ALA A 216 -0.95 -64.50 -2.39
C ALA A 216 0.15 -63.66 -3.08
N ILE A 217 0.99 -62.97 -2.31
CA ILE A 217 2.11 -62.20 -2.85
C ILE A 217 3.13 -63.12 -3.53
N LYS A 218 3.45 -64.27 -2.93
CA LYS A 218 4.35 -65.27 -3.52
C LYS A 218 3.80 -65.83 -4.84
N GLU A 219 2.50 -66.10 -4.89
CA GLU A 219 1.80 -66.59 -6.08
C GLU A 219 1.86 -65.59 -7.24
N ILE A 220 1.67 -64.29 -6.95
CA ILE A 220 1.52 -63.26 -7.98
C ILE A 220 2.86 -62.69 -8.45
N LEU A 221 3.83 -62.56 -7.55
CA LEU A 221 5.12 -61.93 -7.85
C LEU A 221 6.24 -62.93 -8.15
N ASP A 222 5.97 -64.24 -8.00
CA ASP A 222 6.92 -65.35 -8.20
C ASP A 222 8.31 -65.08 -7.60
N THR A 223 8.30 -64.51 -6.38
CA THR A 223 9.52 -64.00 -5.74
C THR A 223 9.69 -64.55 -4.33
N ARG A 224 10.95 -64.72 -3.91
CA ARG A 224 11.33 -65.16 -2.54
C ARG A 224 11.69 -63.98 -1.62
N ILE A 225 11.23 -62.78 -1.96
CA ILE A 225 11.54 -61.56 -1.20
C ILE A 225 10.84 -61.63 0.18
N PRO A 226 11.53 -61.28 1.28
CA PRO A 226 10.93 -61.26 2.60
C PRO A 226 9.81 -60.22 2.67
N VAL A 227 8.63 -60.65 3.13
CA VAL A 227 7.49 -59.78 3.41
C VAL A 227 7.49 -59.40 4.88
N ARG A 228 7.54 -58.11 5.19
CA ARG A 228 7.45 -57.56 6.55
C ARG A 228 6.08 -56.95 6.78
N PHE A 229 5.58 -57.06 8.01
CA PHE A 229 4.30 -56.48 8.43
C PHE A 229 4.59 -55.38 9.46
N GLU A 230 3.95 -54.22 9.31
CA GLU A 230 4.05 -53.09 10.23
C GLU A 230 2.63 -52.56 10.51
N THR A 231 2.28 -52.41 11.78
CA THR A 231 0.99 -51.83 12.17
C THR A 231 1.14 -50.33 12.35
N ARG A 232 0.34 -49.54 11.63
CA ARG A 232 0.27 -48.08 11.77
C ARG A 232 -1.16 -47.64 12.03
N PRO A 233 -1.53 -47.33 13.28
CA PRO A 233 -2.87 -46.85 13.62
C PRO A 233 -3.27 -45.57 12.87
N ASP A 234 -2.29 -44.77 12.44
CA ASP A 234 -2.49 -43.51 11.72
C ASP A 234 -2.93 -43.71 10.26
N LEU A 235 -2.85 -44.94 9.75
CA LEU A 235 -3.31 -45.31 8.42
C LEU A 235 -4.85 -45.33 8.42
N ILE A 236 -5.49 -44.57 7.53
CA ILE A 236 -6.95 -44.53 7.40
C ILE A 236 -7.44 -45.90 6.93
N SER A 237 -7.81 -46.75 7.91
CA SER A 237 -8.54 -48.02 7.78
C SER A 237 -8.30 -48.75 6.46
N GLY A 238 -7.11 -49.35 6.33
CA GLY A 238 -6.68 -50.03 5.11
C GLY A 238 -5.42 -50.88 5.27
N ILE A 239 -5.08 -51.59 4.19
CA ILE A 239 -3.86 -52.37 4.02
C ILE A 239 -3.08 -51.77 2.84
N GLU A 240 -1.82 -51.42 3.06
CA GLU A 240 -0.92 -50.85 2.06
C GLU A 240 0.23 -51.82 1.78
N LEU A 241 0.52 -52.04 0.50
CA LEU A 241 1.72 -52.73 0.05
C LEU A 241 2.71 -51.70 -0.48
N ILE A 242 3.88 -51.66 0.14
CA ILE A 242 5.00 -50.79 -0.26
C ILE A 242 6.13 -51.67 -0.77
N ALA A 243 6.57 -51.40 -2.00
CA ALA A 243 7.74 -52.02 -2.60
C ALA A 243 8.58 -50.93 -3.29
N ASN A 244 9.81 -50.70 -2.79
CA ASN A 244 10.81 -49.78 -3.35
C ASN A 244 10.26 -48.40 -3.77
N GLY A 245 9.59 -47.70 -2.84
CA GLY A 245 9.04 -46.36 -3.07
C GLY A 245 7.70 -46.32 -3.82
N HIS A 246 7.26 -47.45 -4.39
CA HIS A 246 5.92 -47.59 -4.97
C HIS A 246 4.95 -48.13 -3.93
N LYS A 247 3.79 -47.50 -3.83
CA LYS A 247 2.77 -47.76 -2.82
C LYS A 247 1.46 -48.15 -3.50
N VAL A 248 1.06 -49.41 -3.33
CA VAL A 248 -0.27 -49.90 -3.70
C VAL A 248 -1.13 -49.84 -2.44
N THR A 249 -2.12 -48.95 -2.44
CA THR A 249 -2.97 -48.72 -1.27
C THR A 249 -4.32 -49.36 -1.49
N TRP A 250 -4.77 -50.16 -0.52
CA TRP A 250 -6.15 -50.56 -0.41
C TRP A 250 -6.71 -49.96 0.89
N ASN A 251 -7.40 -48.83 0.77
CA ASN A 251 -7.99 -48.14 1.91
C ASN A 251 -9.46 -47.82 1.63
N ILE A 252 -10.21 -47.55 2.70
CA ILE A 252 -11.59 -47.06 2.59
C ILE A 252 -11.64 -45.59 2.13
N ALA A 253 -10.49 -44.93 1.92
CA ALA A 253 -10.44 -43.51 1.56
C ALA A 253 -11.15 -43.22 0.23
N GLY A 254 -11.24 -44.20 -0.68
CA GLY A 254 -12.06 -44.07 -1.89
C GLY A 254 -13.56 -43.94 -1.61
N TYR A 255 -14.08 -44.65 -0.60
CA TYR A 255 -15.48 -44.52 -0.18
C TYR A 255 -15.70 -43.25 0.65
N LEU A 256 -14.70 -42.85 1.43
CA LEU A 256 -14.72 -41.58 2.17
C LEU A 256 -14.65 -40.37 1.23
N ALA A 257 -13.99 -40.48 0.08
CA ALA A 257 -13.89 -39.40 -0.90
C ALA A 257 -15.27 -39.00 -1.45
N SER A 258 -16.16 -39.98 -1.71
CA SER A 258 -17.54 -39.69 -2.13
C SER A 258 -18.36 -39.00 -1.04
N LEU A 259 -18.22 -39.44 0.22
CA LEU A 259 -18.89 -38.81 1.36
C LEU A 259 -18.36 -37.40 1.63
N GLU A 260 -17.05 -37.20 1.50
CA GLU A 260 -16.39 -35.90 1.60
C GLU A 260 -16.83 -34.95 0.48
N GLU A 261 -17.07 -35.45 -0.73
CA GLU A 261 -17.61 -34.66 -1.84
C GLU A 261 -19.06 -34.21 -1.55
N GLU A 262 -19.91 -35.09 -1.01
CA GLU A 262 -21.27 -34.75 -0.61
C GLU A 262 -21.30 -33.72 0.53
N ILE A 263 -20.49 -33.91 1.57
CA ILE A 263 -20.36 -32.95 2.67
C ILE A 263 -19.76 -31.62 2.18
N GLY A 264 -18.78 -31.67 1.29
CA GLY A 264 -18.19 -30.49 0.66
C GLY A 264 -19.20 -29.70 -0.19
N LYS A 265 -20.14 -30.36 -0.87
CA LYS A 265 -21.25 -29.71 -1.59
C LYS A 265 -22.19 -28.98 -0.62
N LEU A 266 -22.50 -29.58 0.52
CA LEU A 266 -23.35 -28.96 1.55
C LEU A 266 -22.66 -27.77 2.23
N LEU A 267 -21.36 -27.88 2.51
CA LEU A 267 -20.54 -26.81 3.12
C LEU A 267 -20.17 -25.68 2.14
N LYS A 268 -20.27 -25.90 0.82
CA LYS A 268 -20.25 -24.84 -0.19
C LYS A 268 -21.58 -24.12 -0.37
N SER A 269 -22.65 -24.65 0.24
CA SER A 269 -23.98 -24.07 0.21
C SER A 269 -24.40 -23.21 1.43
N PRO A 270 -23.51 -22.55 2.20
CA PRO A 270 -23.93 -21.51 3.13
C PRO A 270 -23.86 -20.16 2.40
N GLY A 271 -25.02 -19.67 1.99
CA GLY A 271 -25.26 -18.28 1.60
C GLY A 271 -24.43 -17.80 0.43
N GLU A 272 -25.04 -17.72 -0.76
CA GLU A 272 -24.70 -16.62 -1.64
C GLU A 272 -24.69 -15.35 -0.77
N PRO A 273 -23.56 -14.64 -0.62
CA PRO A 273 -23.69 -13.22 -0.34
C PRO A 273 -24.54 -12.71 -1.50
N GLU A 274 -25.76 -12.23 -1.22
CA GLU A 274 -26.35 -11.21 -2.07
C GLU A 274 -25.20 -10.27 -2.44
N PRO A 275 -24.97 -9.99 -3.73
CA PRO A 275 -23.91 -9.07 -4.09
C PRO A 275 -24.21 -7.80 -3.29
N GLU A 276 -23.37 -7.50 -2.30
CA GLU A 276 -23.36 -6.22 -1.64
C GLU A 276 -23.42 -5.24 -2.79
N ALA A 277 -24.55 -4.53 -2.86
CA ALA A 277 -24.80 -3.51 -3.85
C ALA A 277 -23.49 -2.74 -3.95
N GLY A 278 -22.82 -2.91 -5.10
CA GLY A 278 -21.56 -2.26 -5.35
C GLY A 278 -21.78 -0.83 -4.92
N LEU A 279 -20.96 -0.35 -4.00
CA LEU A 279 -20.77 1.06 -3.81
C LEU A 279 -20.60 1.61 -5.21
N GLU A 280 -21.68 2.20 -5.73
CA GLU A 280 -21.67 2.91 -6.99
C GLU A 280 -20.44 3.81 -6.85
N PRO A 281 -19.53 3.83 -7.84
CA PRO A 281 -18.55 4.88 -7.84
C PRO A 281 -19.37 6.16 -7.73
N GLU A 282 -19.21 6.90 -6.62
CA GLU A 282 -19.72 8.26 -6.53
C GLU A 282 -19.39 8.89 -7.88
N PRO A 283 -20.37 9.51 -8.57
CA PRO A 283 -20.10 10.11 -9.85
C PRO A 283 -18.86 10.97 -9.66
N GLU A 284 -17.87 10.76 -10.53
CA GLU A 284 -16.78 11.70 -10.71
C GLU A 284 -17.42 13.07 -10.59
N LEU A 285 -17.03 13.81 -9.55
CA LEU A 285 -17.16 15.26 -9.54
C LEU A 285 -16.30 15.68 -10.73
N GLU A 286 -16.92 15.63 -11.92
CA GLU A 286 -16.57 16.42 -13.06
C GLU A 286 -16.36 17.80 -12.48
N ALA A 287 -15.10 18.22 -12.47
CA ALA A 287 -14.76 19.60 -12.25
C ALA A 287 -15.55 20.37 -13.29
N GLU A 288 -16.70 20.93 -12.88
CA GLU A 288 -17.35 21.97 -13.63
C GLU A 288 -16.27 23.00 -13.94
N PRO A 289 -16.10 23.42 -15.20
CA PRO A 289 -15.23 24.53 -15.49
C PRO A 289 -15.87 25.73 -14.80
N GLU A 290 -15.34 26.12 -13.62
CA GLU A 290 -15.66 27.38 -13.01
C GLU A 290 -15.47 28.44 -14.08
N THR A 291 -16.61 28.98 -14.46
CA THR A 291 -16.81 29.94 -15.50
C THR A 291 -15.91 31.14 -15.21
N GLU A 292 -15.03 31.45 -16.15
CA GLU A 292 -14.38 32.75 -16.31
C GLU A 292 -15.43 33.86 -16.56
N THR A 293 -16.36 34.10 -15.63
CA THR A 293 -17.34 35.19 -15.74
C THR A 293 -17.79 35.72 -14.37
N SER A 294 -16.92 35.74 -13.35
CA SER A 294 -17.25 36.45 -12.09
C SER A 294 -16.23 37.50 -11.61
N VAL A 295 -15.00 37.56 -12.13
CA VAL A 295 -14.01 38.55 -11.67
C VAL A 295 -14.05 39.87 -12.46
N LYS A 296 -14.73 39.93 -13.62
CA LYS A 296 -14.79 41.16 -14.44
C LYS A 296 -15.93 42.12 -14.09
N GLU A 297 -16.92 41.69 -13.31
CA GLU A 297 -18.09 42.53 -13.00
C GLU A 297 -17.92 43.29 -11.66
N LYS A 298 -17.11 42.78 -10.72
CA LYS A 298 -16.90 43.42 -9.42
C LYS A 298 -15.94 44.62 -9.44
N ASN A 299 -15.27 44.88 -10.56
CA ASN A 299 -14.36 46.02 -10.74
C ASN A 299 -14.93 47.17 -11.58
N ARG A 300 -16.19 47.08 -12.04
CA ARG A 300 -16.84 48.17 -12.81
C ARG A 300 -17.64 49.14 -11.94
N ASP A 301 -18.15 48.70 -10.79
CA ASP A 301 -19.02 49.51 -9.93
C ASP A 301 -18.31 50.39 -8.88
N LYS A 302 -16.99 50.29 -8.73
CA LYS A 302 -16.24 51.18 -7.82
C LYS A 302 -15.66 52.44 -8.46
N LYS A 303 -15.91 52.69 -9.77
CA LYS A 303 -15.37 53.87 -10.49
C LYS A 303 -16.39 54.97 -10.78
N LYS A 304 -17.61 54.90 -10.24
CA LYS A 304 -18.63 55.95 -10.43
C LYS A 304 -19.37 56.30 -9.13
N LEU A 305 -18.66 56.73 -8.09
CA LEU A 305 -19.26 57.61 -7.07
C LEU A 305 -18.17 58.27 -6.22
N ASN A 306 -17.62 59.38 -6.70
CA ASN A 306 -17.14 60.45 -5.80
C ASN A 306 -16.81 61.71 -6.61
N THR A 307 -17.82 62.56 -6.77
CA THR A 307 -17.67 64.01 -6.87
C THR A 307 -18.57 64.58 -5.77
N PRO A 308 -18.05 65.22 -4.71
CA PRO A 308 -18.89 65.97 -3.81
C PRO A 308 -19.20 67.33 -4.45
N ASP A 309 -20.44 67.48 -4.89
CA ASP A 309 -21.05 68.78 -5.16
C ASP A 309 -21.21 69.57 -3.86
N ILE A 310 -20.87 70.85 -3.94
CA ILE A 310 -20.88 71.84 -2.86
C ILE A 310 -22.35 72.17 -2.50
N PRO A 311 -22.80 72.05 -1.24
CA PRO A 311 -24.04 72.69 -0.83
C PRO A 311 -23.78 74.13 -0.39
N ASN A 312 -24.26 75.04 -1.21
CA ASN A 312 -24.49 76.45 -0.92
C ASN A 312 -25.67 76.56 0.07
N LEU A 313 -25.40 77.00 1.30
CA LEU A 313 -26.41 77.45 2.26
C LEU A 313 -26.12 78.90 2.62
N LYS A 314 -26.89 79.80 2.02
CA LYS A 314 -27.07 81.18 2.48
C LYS A 314 -28.04 81.23 3.67
N SER A 315 -27.72 82.15 4.57
CA SER A 315 -28.59 82.88 5.50
C SER A 315 -29.17 82.16 6.72
N SER A 316 -28.71 82.62 7.89
CA SER A 316 -29.48 83.20 9.02
C SER A 316 -28.74 82.81 10.31
N GLU A 317 -28.05 83.72 10.98
CA GLU A 317 -28.52 84.76 11.90
C GLU A 317 -28.04 84.44 13.33
N HIS A 318 -27.52 85.47 13.97
CA HIS A 318 -27.58 85.73 15.42
C HIS A 318 -26.65 84.94 16.37
N ILE A 319 -25.70 85.66 16.99
CA ILE A 319 -25.72 86.10 18.42
C ILE A 319 -25.50 84.88 19.34
N ARG A 320 -24.36 84.71 20.01
CA ARG A 320 -23.79 85.57 21.06
C ARG A 320 -22.41 85.08 21.45
#